data_AF-A0A1V9UNV5-F1
#
_entry.id   AF-A0A1V9UNV5-F1
#
_cell.length_a   1.000
_cell.length_b   1.000
_cell.length_c   1.000
_cell.angle_alpha   90.00
_cell.angle_beta   90.00
_cell.angle_gamma   90.00
#
_symmetry.space_group_name_H-M   'P 1'
#
loop_
_entity.id
_entity.type
_entity.pdbx_description
1 polymer ?
#
loop_
_entity_poly.entity_id
_entity_poly.type
_entity_poly.pdbx_seq_one_letter_code
_entity_poly.pdbx_strand_id
1 'polypeptide(L)'
;MTGIGPRLREERTRLKLSQSALGTVGGVETNAQGNYESGARSPKTDYLLRIAEAGVDIQYVLTGVRHRNAELASGSSPSTQPVVDEHLDKVTHQLHRNLHGLIDALYQMTVLIESRANDTQDETLKTELDVIRAEAQELAQASVRLIFVTSKLG
;
A
#
# COMPACT_ATOMS: atom_id res chain seq x y z
N MET A 1 12.15 -14.32 17.81
CA MET A 1 11.65 -13.36 16.80
C MET A 1 11.70 -11.96 17.38
N THR A 2 12.89 -11.37 17.41
CA THR A 2 13.14 -10.03 17.96
C THR A 2 13.47 -9.08 16.82
N GLY A 3 12.91 -7.88 16.83
CA GLY A 3 13.17 -6.85 15.82
C GLY A 3 11.95 -6.43 15.00
N ILE A 4 12.15 -5.41 14.19
CA ILE A 4 11.08 -4.72 13.44
C ILE A 4 10.62 -5.48 12.19
N GLY A 5 11.45 -6.39 11.65
CA GLY A 5 11.18 -7.12 10.41
C GLY A 5 9.90 -7.97 10.43
N PRO A 6 9.71 -8.86 11.43
CA PRO A 6 8.47 -9.62 11.56
C PRO A 6 7.23 -8.73 11.69
N ARG A 7 7.32 -7.62 12.43
CA ARG A 7 6.19 -6.69 12.59
C ARG A 7 5.89 -5.89 11.33
N LEU A 8 6.92 -5.55 10.56
CA LEU A 8 6.77 -4.96 9.24
C LEU A 8 6.06 -5.93 8.28
N ARG A 9 6.41 -7.23 8.34
CA ARG A 9 5.71 -8.29 7.59
C ARG A 9 4.25 -8.44 8.02
N GLU A 10 3.98 -8.39 9.31
CA GLU A 10 2.62 -8.44 9.85
C GLU A 10 1.77 -7.27 9.35
N GLU A 11 2.30 -6.04 9.40
CA GLU A 11 1.59 -4.87 8.90
C GLU A 11 1.38 -4.92 7.38
N ARG A 12 2.37 -5.38 6.62
CA ARG A 12 2.21 -5.65 5.19
C ARG A 12 1.05 -6.60 4.92
N THR A 13 1.02 -7.70 5.69
CA THR A 13 0.00 -8.74 5.52
C THR A 13 -1.38 -8.27 5.97
N ARG A 14 -1.46 -7.45 7.02
CA ARG A 14 -2.69 -6.77 7.47
C ARG A 14 -3.28 -5.90 6.36
N LEU A 15 -2.42 -5.20 5.62
CA LEU A 15 -2.79 -4.39 4.45
C LEU A 15 -3.01 -5.22 3.17
N LYS A 16 -2.86 -6.55 3.23
CA LYS A 16 -2.97 -7.49 2.10
C LYS A 16 -2.03 -7.15 0.93
N LEU A 17 -0.89 -6.54 1.22
CA LEU A 17 0.10 -6.16 0.20
C LEU A 17 1.11 -7.28 -0.03
N SER A 18 1.61 -7.41 -1.26
CA SER A 18 2.79 -8.24 -1.55
C SER A 18 4.08 -7.53 -1.12
N GLN A 19 5.20 -8.27 -1.01
CA GLN A 19 6.51 -7.63 -0.72
C GLN A 19 6.90 -6.62 -1.80
N SER A 20 6.56 -6.92 -3.06
CA SER A 20 6.79 -5.99 -4.17
C SER A 20 5.99 -4.70 -3.98
N ALA A 21 4.69 -4.82 -3.71
CA ALA A 21 3.81 -3.67 -3.53
C ALA A 21 4.26 -2.75 -2.37
N LEU A 22 4.62 -3.31 -1.21
CA LEU A 22 5.11 -2.49 -0.10
C LEU A 22 6.52 -1.93 -0.34
N GLY A 23 7.37 -2.64 -1.08
CA GLY A 23 8.67 -2.14 -1.53
C GLY A 23 8.51 -0.89 -2.40
N THR A 24 7.64 -0.95 -3.41
CA THR A 24 7.32 0.19 -4.28
C THR A 24 6.81 1.39 -3.50
N VAL A 25 5.86 1.19 -2.59
CA VAL A 25 5.38 2.24 -1.68
C VAL A 25 6.54 2.87 -0.91
N GLY A 26 7.45 2.05 -0.38
CA GLY A 26 8.64 2.50 0.32
C GLY A 26 9.72 3.13 -0.56
N GLY A 27 9.56 3.12 -1.88
CA GLY A 27 10.57 3.58 -2.85
C GLY A 27 11.80 2.68 -2.91
N VAL A 28 11.63 1.36 -2.73
CA VAL A 28 12.70 0.36 -2.74
C VAL A 28 12.33 -0.86 -3.58
N GLU A 29 13.34 -1.62 -4.01
CA GLU A 29 13.12 -2.89 -4.69
C GLU A 29 12.52 -3.97 -3.77
N THR A 30 11.83 -4.95 -4.36
CA THR A 30 11.25 -6.12 -3.66
C THR A 30 12.29 -6.87 -2.81
N ASN A 31 13.52 -7.00 -3.31
CA ASN A 31 14.61 -7.63 -2.56
C ASN A 31 14.94 -6.86 -1.26
N ALA A 32 14.88 -5.53 -1.30
CA ALA A 32 15.08 -4.71 -0.10
C ALA A 32 13.96 -4.93 0.92
N GLN A 33 12.70 -5.01 0.47
CA GLN A 33 11.57 -5.35 1.34
C GLN A 33 11.78 -6.71 2.04
N GLY A 34 12.18 -7.73 1.28
CA GLY A 34 12.47 -9.06 1.82
C GLY A 34 13.57 -9.02 2.88
N ASN A 35 14.63 -8.25 2.64
CA ASN A 35 15.73 -8.05 3.60
C ASN A 35 15.33 -7.28 4.85
N TYR A 36 14.36 -6.38 4.77
CA TYR A 36 13.81 -5.69 5.93
C TYR A 36 12.95 -6.63 6.78
N GLU A 37 12.09 -7.43 6.14
CA GLU A 37 11.21 -8.38 6.83
C GLU A 37 11.97 -9.52 7.51
N SER A 38 13.09 -9.96 6.92
CA SER A 38 13.98 -10.97 7.52
C SER A 38 14.88 -10.41 8.62
N GLY A 39 14.99 -9.07 8.72
CA GLY A 39 15.90 -8.40 9.63
C GLY A 39 17.37 -8.39 9.16
N ALA A 40 17.64 -8.86 7.94
CA ALA A 40 18.99 -8.82 7.33
C ALA A 40 19.49 -7.39 7.10
N ARG A 41 18.57 -6.43 6.92
CA ARG A 41 18.88 -5.01 6.78
C ARG A 41 17.86 -4.17 7.55
N SER A 42 18.31 -3.04 8.09
CA SER A 42 17.39 -2.06 8.69
C SER A 42 16.86 -1.08 7.63
N PRO A 43 15.54 -0.81 7.59
CA PRO A 43 14.97 0.24 6.74
C PRO A 43 15.44 1.63 7.17
N LYS A 44 15.56 2.53 6.19
CA LYS A 44 15.86 3.95 6.45
C LYS A 44 14.60 4.71 6.85
N THR A 45 14.78 5.85 7.51
CA THR A 45 13.68 6.73 7.93
C THR A 45 12.78 7.16 6.77
N ASP A 46 13.33 7.50 5.60
CA ASP A 46 12.53 7.89 4.43
C ASP A 46 11.59 6.78 3.96
N TYR A 47 12.06 5.54 4.00
CA TYR A 47 11.23 4.36 3.70
C TYR A 47 10.10 4.24 4.72
N LEU A 48 10.39 4.40 6.02
CA LEU A 48 9.40 4.33 7.09
C LEU A 48 8.34 5.44 6.94
N LEU A 49 8.75 6.66 6.58
CA LEU A 49 7.82 7.77 6.35
C LEU A 49 6.86 7.47 5.20
N ARG A 50 7.36 6.96 4.08
CA ARG A 50 6.53 6.60 2.91
C ARG A 50 5.53 5.50 3.21
N ILE A 51 5.95 4.42 3.88
CA ILE A 51 5.02 3.34 4.20
C ILE A 51 4.01 3.72 5.30
N ALA A 52 4.33 4.71 6.14
CA ALA A 52 3.37 5.27 7.10
C ALA A 52 2.20 5.93 6.37
N GLU A 53 2.48 6.68 5.28
CA GLU A 53 1.43 7.28 4.42
C GLU A 53 0.55 6.23 3.74
N ALA A 54 1.08 5.02 3.52
CA ALA A 54 0.33 3.88 3.00
C ALA A 54 -0.39 3.07 4.08
N GLY A 55 -0.36 3.54 5.33
CA GLY A 55 -1.16 2.98 6.41
C GLY A 55 -0.47 1.89 7.24
N VAL A 56 0.84 1.72 7.11
CA VAL A 56 1.61 0.88 8.04
C VAL A 56 1.69 1.56 9.40
N ASP A 57 1.34 0.85 10.47
CA ASP A 57 1.51 1.34 11.84
C ASP A 57 3.00 1.32 12.23
N ILE A 58 3.71 2.41 11.95
CA ILE A 58 5.15 2.54 12.25
C ILE A 58 5.42 2.44 13.75
N GLN A 59 4.52 2.93 14.59
CA GLN A 59 4.69 2.81 16.04
C GLN A 59 4.67 1.35 16.46
N TYR A 60 3.73 0.55 15.96
CA TYR A 60 3.72 -0.89 16.19
C TYR A 60 4.98 -1.57 15.63
N VAL A 61 5.41 -1.21 14.41
CA VAL A 61 6.62 -1.77 13.81
C VAL A 61 7.85 -1.53 14.70
N LEU A 62 8.02 -0.32 15.22
CA LEU A 62 9.15 0.06 16.06
C LEU A 62 9.06 -0.50 17.49
N THR A 63 7.89 -0.37 18.12
CA THR A 63 7.71 -0.63 19.57
C THR A 63 7.16 -2.01 19.89
N GLY A 64 6.47 -2.66 18.94
CA GLY A 64 5.70 -3.87 19.17
C GLY A 64 4.38 -3.67 19.92
N VAL A 65 4.03 -2.44 20.26
CA VAL A 65 2.78 -2.10 20.94
C VAL A 65 1.78 -1.63 19.90
N ARG A 66 0.71 -2.40 19.68
CA ARG A 66 -0.41 -1.96 18.84
C ARG A 66 -1.18 -0.89 19.59
N HIS A 67 -1.52 0.21 18.93
CA HIS A 67 -2.60 1.06 19.42
C HIS A 67 -3.89 0.23 19.41
N ARG A 68 -4.36 -0.19 20.59
CA ARG A 68 -5.78 -0.45 20.76
C ARG A 68 -6.43 0.93 20.73
N ASN A 69 -7.21 1.23 19.69
CA ASN A 69 -8.22 2.27 19.81
C ASN A 69 -9.03 1.91 21.05
N ALA A 70 -8.89 2.70 22.11
CA ALA A 70 -9.75 2.62 23.27
C ALA A 70 -11.10 3.23 22.87
N GLU A 71 -11.83 2.52 22.01
CA GLU A 71 -13.21 2.85 21.65
C GLU A 71 -14.14 2.02 22.53
N LEU A 72 -13.96 2.16 23.84
CA LEU A 72 -14.82 1.60 24.88
C LEU A 72 -14.83 2.56 26.08
N ALA A 73 -15.08 3.85 25.83
CA ALA A 73 -15.52 4.77 26.87
C ALA A 73 -16.19 5.99 26.22
N SER A 74 -17.45 6.24 26.60
CA SER A 74 -18.38 7.29 26.12
C SER A 74 -19.14 6.85 24.85
N GLY A 75 -20.45 6.66 24.81
CA GLY A 75 -21.54 7.20 25.60
C GLY A 75 -22.65 7.62 24.63
N SER A 76 -23.72 6.84 24.55
CA SER A 76 -25.07 7.17 24.05
C SER A 76 -25.25 7.94 22.72
N SER A 77 -25.78 7.26 21.70
CA SER A 77 -27.03 7.64 21.00
C SER A 77 -27.52 6.50 20.08
N PRO A 78 -28.81 6.10 20.14
CA PRO A 78 -29.38 5.11 19.23
C PRO A 78 -30.14 5.81 18.10
N SER A 79 -29.53 5.92 16.90
CA SER A 79 -30.25 6.02 15.62
C SER A 79 -29.33 6.50 14.48
N THR A 80 -28.94 5.60 13.58
CA THR A 80 -29.02 5.79 12.12
C THR A 80 -28.94 4.39 11.46
N GLN A 81 -29.97 4.08 10.68
CA GLN A 81 -30.23 2.91 9.84
C GLN A 81 -29.10 1.86 9.66
N PRO A 82 -29.22 0.61 10.19
CA PRO A 82 -28.24 -0.47 9.95
C PRO A 82 -28.06 -0.85 8.48
N VAL A 83 -29.00 -0.46 7.60
CA VAL A 83 -28.94 -0.69 6.15
C VAL A 83 -27.91 0.22 5.46
N VAL A 84 -27.69 1.44 5.97
CA VAL A 84 -26.75 2.39 5.37
C VAL A 84 -25.31 1.95 5.61
N ASP A 85 -25.01 1.52 6.83
CA ASP A 85 -23.69 1.01 7.21
C ASP A 85 -23.36 -0.27 6.42
N GLU A 86 -24.31 -1.20 6.31
CA GLU A 86 -24.11 -2.44 5.52
C GLU A 86 -23.90 -2.15 4.02
N HIS A 87 -24.61 -1.16 3.46
CA HIS A 87 -24.43 -0.77 2.06
C HIS A 87 -23.08 -0.07 1.84
N LEU A 88 -22.69 0.83 2.74
CA LEU A 88 -21.40 1.53 2.70
C LEU A 88 -20.24 0.53 2.78
N ASP A 89 -20.35 -0.48 3.64
CA ASP A 89 -19.37 -1.57 3.71
C ASP A 89 -19.27 -2.32 2.40
N LYS A 90 -20.40 -2.73 1.80
CA LYS A 90 -20.39 -3.44 0.51
C LYS A 90 -19.76 -2.62 -0.61
N VAL A 91 -20.09 -1.32 -0.67
CA VAL A 91 -19.53 -0.40 -1.67
C VAL A 91 -18.03 -0.20 -1.44
N THR A 92 -17.60 -0.04 -0.19
CA THR A 92 -16.18 0.10 0.17
C THR A 92 -15.39 -1.15 -0.19
N HIS A 93 -15.91 -2.34 0.12
CA HIS A 93 -15.30 -3.60 -0.27
C HIS A 93 -15.25 -3.78 -1.80
N GLN A 94 -16.29 -3.36 -2.53
CA GLN A 94 -16.28 -3.40 -3.99
C GLN A 94 -15.22 -2.47 -4.57
N LEU A 95 -15.14 -1.24 -4.05
CA LEU A 95 -14.13 -0.25 -4.43
C LEU A 95 -12.73 -0.81 -4.21
N HIS A 96 -12.46 -1.39 -3.04
CA HIS A 96 -11.15 -1.99 -2.74
C HIS A 96 -10.77 -3.10 -3.72
N ARG A 97 -11.69 -4.03 -4.04
CA ARG A 97 -11.41 -5.09 -5.03
C ARG A 97 -11.08 -4.52 -6.40
N ASN A 98 -11.83 -3.51 -6.85
CA ASN A 98 -11.59 -2.86 -8.14
C ASN A 98 -10.23 -2.16 -8.18
N LEU A 99 -9.90 -1.41 -7.12
CA LEU A 99 -8.63 -0.68 -7.02
C LEU A 99 -7.43 -1.62 -6.94
N HIS A 100 -7.55 -2.76 -6.25
CA HIS A 100 -6.50 -3.80 -6.29
C HIS A 100 -6.28 -4.34 -7.71
N GLY A 101 -7.37 -4.65 -8.44
CA GLY A 101 -7.25 -5.09 -9.84
C GLY A 101 -6.62 -4.02 -10.76
N LEU A 102 -6.93 -2.75 -10.53
CA LEU A 102 -6.30 -1.64 -11.25
C LEU A 102 -4.80 -1.55 -10.96
N ILE A 103 -4.39 -1.64 -9.69
CA ILE A 103 -2.96 -1.63 -9.29
C ILE A 103 -2.21 -2.77 -9.99
N ASP A 104 -2.77 -3.98 -10.01
CA ASP A 104 -2.15 -5.13 -10.69
C ASP A 104 -2.00 -4.87 -12.19
N ALA A 105 -3.03 -4.33 -12.86
CA ALA A 105 -2.99 -4.01 -14.28
C ALA A 105 -1.96 -2.92 -14.61
N LEU A 106 -1.91 -1.85 -13.81
CA LEU A 106 -0.92 -0.78 -13.95
C LEU A 106 0.50 -1.31 -13.78
N TYR A 107 0.72 -2.21 -12.83
CA TYR A 107 2.01 -2.85 -12.65
C TYR A 107 2.43 -3.67 -13.89
N GLN A 108 1.54 -4.54 -14.40
CA GLN A 108 1.84 -5.30 -15.63
C GLN A 108 2.15 -4.36 -16.81
N MET A 109 1.41 -3.26 -16.93
CA MET A 109 1.65 -2.25 -17.94
C MET A 109 3.04 -1.61 -17.79
N THR A 110 3.45 -1.23 -16.58
CA THR A 110 4.79 -0.67 -16.34
C THR A 110 5.91 -1.63 -16.73
N VAL A 111 5.76 -2.94 -16.42
CA VAL A 111 6.75 -3.97 -16.79
C VAL A 111 6.86 -4.12 -18.31
N LEU A 112 5.72 -4.14 -19.01
CA LEU A 112 5.69 -4.23 -20.48
C LEU A 112 6.28 -2.98 -21.15
N ILE A 113 6.00 -1.80 -20.59
CA ILE A 113 6.56 -0.52 -21.06
C ILE A 113 8.08 -0.52 -20.89
N GLU A 114 8.60 -0.95 -19.76
CA GLU A 114 10.05 -1.06 -19.52
C GLU A 114 10.72 -2.02 -20.50
N SER A 115 10.11 -3.19 -20.74
CA SER A 115 10.61 -4.14 -21.76
C SER A 115 10.67 -3.48 -23.15
N ARG A 116 9.60 -2.78 -23.54
CA ARG A 116 9.50 -2.13 -24.84
C ARG A 116 10.46 -0.96 -24.99
N ALA A 117 10.68 -0.18 -23.93
CA ALA A 117 11.62 0.94 -23.90
C ALA A 117 13.07 0.47 -24.05
N ASN A 118 13.42 -0.70 -23.49
CA ASN A 118 14.75 -1.30 -23.64
C ASN A 118 15.01 -1.84 -25.06
N ASP A 119 13.97 -2.32 -25.74
CA ASP A 119 14.11 -2.94 -27.08
C ASP A 119 14.11 -1.91 -28.22
N THR A 120 13.61 -0.70 -28.00
CA THR A 120 13.54 0.34 -29.04
C THR A 120 14.83 1.18 -29.13
N GLN A 121 15.22 1.57 -30.35
CA GLN A 121 16.30 2.54 -30.59
C GLN A 121 15.77 3.98 -30.77
N ASP A 122 14.45 4.15 -30.80
CA ASP A 122 13.80 5.46 -30.94
C ASP A 122 13.72 6.17 -29.59
N GLU A 123 14.54 7.22 -29.42
CA GLU A 123 14.60 8.03 -28.20
C GLU A 123 13.31 8.81 -27.93
N THR A 124 12.52 9.15 -28.96
CA THR A 124 11.24 9.85 -28.78
C THR A 124 10.21 8.91 -28.16
N LEU A 125 10.11 7.68 -28.69
CA LEU A 125 9.24 6.63 -28.14
C LEU A 125 9.65 6.23 -26.72
N LYS A 126 10.95 6.17 -26.40
CA LYS A 126 11.41 5.91 -25.01
C LYS A 126 10.90 6.98 -24.05
N THR A 127 11.02 8.26 -24.44
CA THR A 127 10.57 9.38 -23.62
C THR A 127 9.06 9.30 -23.37
N GLU A 128 8.26 9.00 -24.40
CA GLU A 128 6.81 8.81 -24.24
C GLU A 128 6.47 7.63 -23.33
N LEU A 129 7.17 6.50 -23.49
CA LEU A 129 7.00 5.31 -22.66
C LEU A 129 7.34 5.59 -21.18
N ASP A 130 8.41 6.34 -20.91
CA ASP A 130 8.78 6.74 -19.55
C ASP A 130 7.74 7.65 -18.89
N VAL A 131 7.13 8.57 -19.66
CA VAL A 131 6.02 9.41 -19.17
C VAL A 131 4.82 8.54 -18.79
N ILE A 132 4.41 7.61 -19.67
CA ILE A 132 3.27 6.71 -19.41
C ILE A 132 3.56 5.83 -18.18
N ARG A 133 4.79 5.36 -18.01
CA ARG A 133 5.22 4.60 -16.82
C ARG A 133 5.06 5.41 -15.55
N ALA A 134 5.53 6.66 -15.54
CA ALA A 134 5.43 7.54 -14.38
C ALA A 134 3.96 7.81 -14.00
N GLU A 135 3.10 8.08 -14.97
CA GLU A 135 1.66 8.29 -14.74
C GLU A 135 0.98 7.04 -14.17
N ALA A 136 1.33 5.85 -14.68
CA ALA A 136 0.81 4.59 -14.17
C ALA A 136 1.21 4.33 -12.70
N GLN A 137 2.43 4.72 -12.32
CA GLN A 137 2.92 4.60 -10.94
C GLN A 137 2.18 5.56 -9.99
N GLU A 138 1.99 6.82 -10.40
CA GLU A 138 1.23 7.80 -9.62
C GLU A 138 -0.22 7.35 -9.39
N LEU A 139 -0.87 6.81 -10.43
CA LEU A 139 -2.24 6.30 -10.32
C LEU A 139 -2.33 5.08 -9.39
N ALA A 140 -1.33 4.20 -9.40
CA ALA A 140 -1.25 3.07 -8.48
C ALA A 140 -1.10 3.55 -7.03
N GLN A 141 -0.24 4.54 -6.77
CA GLN A 141 -0.05 5.12 -5.44
C GLN A 141 -1.32 5.82 -4.93
N ALA A 142 -1.99 6.59 -5.78
CA ALA A 142 -3.27 7.22 -5.46
C ALA A 142 -4.35 6.18 -5.11
N SER A 143 -4.40 5.07 -5.84
CA SER A 143 -5.33 3.96 -5.59
C SER A 143 -5.10 3.31 -4.22
N VAL A 144 -3.84 3.07 -3.84
CA VAL A 144 -3.49 2.54 -2.51
C VAL A 144 -3.91 3.51 -1.39
N ARG A 145 -3.64 4.81 -1.55
CA ARG A 145 -4.06 5.83 -0.58
C ARG A 145 -5.58 5.86 -0.40
N LEU A 146 -6.34 5.75 -1.49
CA LEU A 146 -7.81 5.73 -1.43
C LEU A 146 -8.34 4.48 -0.72
N ILE A 147 -7.78 3.30 -0.97
CA ILE A 147 -8.10 2.07 -0.22
C ILE A 147 -7.89 2.30 1.28
N PHE A 148 -6.75 2.89 1.66
CA PHE A 148 -6.46 3.16 3.07
C PHE A 148 -7.48 4.11 3.71
N VAL A 149 -7.74 5.28 3.11
CA VAL A 149 -8.67 6.27 3.66
C VAL A 149 -10.07 5.68 3.81
N THR A 150 -10.53 4.94 2.81
CA THR A 150 -11.86 4.32 2.84
C THR A 150 -11.94 3.12 3.77
N SER A 151 -10.83 2.42 4.06
CA SER A 151 -10.79 1.36 5.09
C SER A 151 -10.97 1.85 6.53
N LYS A 152 -10.90 3.17 6.75
CA LYS A 152 -11.15 3.82 8.05
C LYS A 152 -12.60 4.24 8.26
N LEU A 153 -13.45 4.11 7.24
CA LEU A 153 -14.86 4.49 7.28
C LEU A 153 -15.78 3.41 7.86
N GLY A 154 -15.24 2.21 8.14
CA GLY A 154 -15.96 1.09 8.77
C GLY A 154 -15.25 0.58 10.01
#